data_AF-A0A842SWE8-F1
#
_entry.id   AF-A0A842SWE8-F1
#
_cell.length_a   1.000
_cell.length_b   1.000
_cell.length_c   1.000
_cell.angle_alpha   90.00
_cell.angle_beta   90.00
_cell.angle_gamma   90.00
#
_symmetry.space_group_name_H-M   'P 1'
#
loop_
_entity.id
_entity.type
_entity.pdbx_description
1 polymer ?
#
loop_
_entity_poly.entity_id
_entity_poly.type
_entity_poly.pdbx_seq_one_letter_code
_entity_poly.pdbx_strand_id
1 'polypeptide(L)'
;MKPFAILLILLSFSFAAPTFGFSRMDVERTWIIENGENSTINFTGSLIVNNSNQRVRNVTVSPGASYYLDGDGVVKIHYQGKVNSSRFAVSAEAVADISYDTGIKNDPPLPEKDLSFSNLTGPSQDIVTEARLLSDQSSTLTTIENMVNWVHENVEYDISCWGESRPASAVFEERRGVCVEYSHLLISMARSSGLETRYVSGYVYTNSWQPHAWVEILVPGYGWLPADATFAQAGILDSSHVAVNYGDDQSTSYDMLFSNDSDVMMSVNSRVVDKLSSRDPKGVNLSMDYDNQTFVVGVYIENKRPEYVFGTYQFSVPEAYGAETSSVLLLTPQEKVKRYCGLNYSLFNDGYTYAVPARASFNDAEDEKSIVIDGEYDSEKDYAPDEICMLPFAFFGVLLAIALH
;
A
#
# COMPACT_ATOMS: atom_id res chain seq x y z
N MET A 1 54.13 11.84 -6.22
CA MET A 1 53.02 12.63 -6.79
C MET A 1 51.83 12.44 -5.86
N LYS A 2 51.17 13.52 -5.42
CA LYS A 2 49.98 13.41 -4.55
C LYS A 2 48.86 12.74 -5.35
N PRO A 3 48.13 11.75 -4.80
CA PRO A 3 46.99 11.20 -5.50
C PRO A 3 45.88 12.26 -5.54
N PHE A 4 45.39 12.54 -6.74
CA PHE A 4 44.18 13.32 -6.96
C PHE A 4 43.01 12.41 -6.60
N ALA A 5 42.23 12.76 -5.57
CA ALA A 5 40.97 12.09 -5.29
C ALA A 5 39.98 12.44 -6.42
N ILE A 6 39.63 11.44 -7.22
CA ILE A 6 38.59 11.56 -8.25
C ILE A 6 37.26 11.27 -7.55
N LEU A 7 36.45 12.31 -7.37
CA LEU A 7 35.09 12.21 -6.87
C LEU A 7 34.20 11.63 -7.98
N LEU A 8 34.01 10.31 -7.99
CA LEU A 8 33.01 9.68 -8.85
C LEU A 8 31.66 9.73 -8.12
N ILE A 9 30.86 10.77 -8.39
CA ILE A 9 29.45 10.79 -7.97
C ILE A 9 28.70 9.83 -8.90
N LEU A 10 28.55 8.57 -8.50
CA LEU A 10 27.60 7.65 -9.14
C LEU A 10 26.19 8.09 -8.76
N LEU A 11 25.68 9.09 -9.49
CA LEU A 11 24.26 9.46 -9.50
C LEU A 11 23.49 8.43 -10.35
N SER A 12 23.18 7.29 -9.75
CA SER A 12 21.89 6.63 -9.96
C SER A 12 21.11 6.88 -8.66
N PHE A 13 19.88 7.39 -8.65
CA PHE A 13 18.71 6.72 -9.21
C PHE A 13 17.64 7.72 -9.66
N SER A 14 16.86 7.30 -10.66
CA SER A 14 15.55 7.89 -10.95
C SER A 14 14.58 7.45 -9.86
N PHE A 15 14.36 8.28 -8.85
CA PHE A 15 13.36 8.03 -7.81
C PHE A 15 11.99 8.45 -8.34
N ALA A 16 11.24 7.50 -8.91
CA ALA A 16 9.80 7.68 -9.05
C ALA A 16 9.20 7.63 -7.64
N ALA A 17 8.79 8.79 -7.13
CA ALA A 17 8.30 8.94 -5.77
C ALA A 17 7.01 8.12 -5.55
N PRO A 18 6.98 7.15 -4.63
CA PRO A 18 5.72 6.76 -4.02
C PRO A 18 5.31 7.95 -3.15
N THR A 19 4.19 8.56 -3.49
CA THR A 19 3.68 9.76 -2.82
C THR A 19 3.07 9.41 -1.46
N PHE A 20 3.93 9.08 -0.51
CA PHE A 20 3.58 9.11 0.91
C PHE A 20 3.08 10.53 1.24
N GLY A 21 1.94 10.67 1.92
CA GLY A 21 1.57 11.97 2.42
C GLY A 21 0.09 12.19 2.68
N PHE A 22 -0.24 13.46 2.48
CA PHE A 22 -1.57 13.97 2.25
C PHE A 22 -1.69 14.31 0.77
N SER A 23 -2.81 13.95 0.17
CA SER A 23 -3.19 14.38 -1.17
C SER A 23 -4.60 14.94 -1.15
N ARG A 24 -4.81 16.10 -1.77
CA ARG A 24 -6.16 16.53 -2.15
C ARG A 24 -6.47 16.01 -3.54
N MET A 25 -7.66 15.45 -3.70
CA MET A 25 -8.08 14.83 -4.95
C MET A 25 -9.50 15.21 -5.33
N ASP A 26 -9.69 15.34 -6.63
CA ASP A 26 -10.99 15.46 -7.26
C ASP A 26 -11.36 14.09 -7.85
N VAL A 27 -12.49 13.53 -7.44
CA VAL A 27 -12.99 12.22 -7.87
C VAL A 27 -14.28 12.41 -8.65
N GLU A 28 -14.29 11.97 -9.90
CA GLU A 28 -15.45 12.04 -10.79
C GLU A 28 -15.95 10.62 -11.08
N ARG A 29 -17.26 10.39 -10.89
CA ARG A 29 -17.95 9.18 -11.36
C ARG A 29 -19.17 9.55 -12.17
N THR A 30 -19.35 8.87 -13.30
CA THR A 30 -20.51 8.99 -14.18
C THR A 30 -21.12 7.62 -14.44
N TRP A 31 -22.41 7.49 -14.12
CA TRP A 31 -23.24 6.32 -14.40
C TRP A 31 -24.08 6.60 -15.64
N ILE A 32 -23.86 5.82 -16.68
CA ILE A 32 -24.62 5.85 -17.92
C ILE A 32 -25.64 4.74 -17.84
N ILE A 33 -26.90 5.12 -17.78
CA ILE A 33 -28.04 4.21 -17.72
C ILE A 33 -28.68 4.19 -19.11
N GLU A 34 -28.74 3.00 -19.70
CA GLU A 34 -29.43 2.74 -20.94
C GLU A 34 -30.74 2.04 -20.62
N ASN A 35 -31.85 2.62 -21.06
CA ASN A 35 -33.20 2.23 -20.66
C ASN A 35 -34.19 2.42 -21.83
N GLY A 36 -35.36 1.81 -21.75
CA GLY A 36 -36.47 2.15 -22.64
C GLY A 36 -36.89 3.62 -22.48
N GLU A 37 -37.48 4.20 -23.53
CA GLU A 37 -38.03 5.55 -23.43
C GLU A 37 -39.12 5.62 -22.35
N ASN A 38 -39.16 6.72 -21.60
CA ASN A 38 -40.14 6.98 -20.53
C ASN A 38 -40.04 6.03 -19.32
N SER A 39 -38.88 5.41 -19.07
CA SER A 39 -38.65 4.57 -17.90
C SER A 39 -38.55 5.36 -16.60
N THR A 40 -38.96 4.74 -15.49
CA THR A 40 -38.74 5.26 -14.14
C THR A 40 -37.56 4.55 -13.55
N ILE A 41 -36.55 5.33 -13.18
CA ILE A 41 -35.29 4.83 -12.62
C ILE A 41 -35.23 5.16 -11.14
N ASN A 42 -34.77 4.19 -10.35
CA ASN A 42 -34.28 4.40 -9.00
C ASN A 42 -32.84 3.85 -8.93
N PHE A 43 -31.88 4.75 -8.80
CA PHE A 43 -30.45 4.47 -8.87
C PHE A 43 -29.76 4.91 -7.57
N THR A 44 -28.85 4.08 -7.07
CA THR A 44 -27.94 4.43 -5.98
C THR A 44 -26.53 3.94 -6.29
N GLY A 45 -25.58 4.86 -6.43
CA GLY A 45 -24.16 4.54 -6.64
C GLY A 45 -23.26 5.07 -5.53
N SER A 46 -22.04 4.55 -5.45
CA SER A 46 -21.03 4.98 -4.46
C SER A 46 -20.05 5.95 -5.11
N LEU A 47 -19.78 7.11 -4.52
CA LEU A 47 -18.82 8.06 -5.10
C LEU A 47 -17.43 7.92 -4.49
N ILE A 48 -17.35 8.03 -3.17
CA ILE A 48 -16.13 8.04 -2.37
C ILE A 48 -16.48 7.73 -0.92
N VAL A 49 -15.52 7.27 -0.13
CA VAL A 49 -15.70 7.12 1.32
C VAL A 49 -15.23 8.38 2.07
N ASN A 50 -16.01 8.80 3.06
CA ASN A 50 -15.63 9.77 4.09
C ASN A 50 -15.33 9.03 5.40
N ASN A 51 -14.05 8.86 5.72
CA ASN A 51 -13.57 8.11 6.88
C ASN A 51 -12.34 8.78 7.50
N SER A 52 -11.67 8.08 8.41
CA SER A 52 -10.43 8.46 9.08
C SER A 52 -9.28 8.83 8.13
N ASN A 53 -9.19 8.20 6.98
CA ASN A 53 -8.13 8.43 6.01
C ASN A 53 -8.56 9.32 4.84
N GLN A 54 -9.85 9.65 4.72
CA GLN A 54 -10.42 10.40 3.60
C GLN A 54 -11.49 11.37 4.08
N ARG A 55 -11.24 12.68 3.99
CA ARG A 55 -12.21 13.72 4.36
C ARG A 55 -12.79 14.37 3.12
N VAL A 56 -14.05 14.06 2.84
CA VAL A 56 -14.81 14.66 1.75
C VAL A 56 -15.14 16.12 2.11
N ARG A 57 -14.74 17.05 1.24
CA ARG A 57 -14.90 18.50 1.44
C ARG A 57 -16.13 19.05 0.77
N ASN A 58 -16.39 18.57 -0.44
CA ASN A 58 -17.52 18.99 -1.25
C ASN A 58 -17.95 17.83 -2.14
N VAL A 59 -19.25 17.78 -2.44
CA VAL A 59 -19.84 16.84 -3.39
C VAL A 59 -20.79 17.64 -4.28
N THR A 60 -20.61 17.51 -5.59
CA THR A 60 -21.55 18.01 -6.57
C THR A 60 -22.16 16.85 -7.34
N VAL A 61 -23.45 16.97 -7.65
CA VAL A 61 -24.22 15.90 -8.30
C VAL A 61 -25.10 16.47 -9.38
N SER A 62 -25.29 15.72 -10.46
CA SER A 62 -26.12 16.11 -11.59
C SER A 62 -26.64 14.90 -12.38
N PRO A 63 -27.73 15.04 -13.14
CA PRO A 63 -28.75 16.08 -13.06
C PRO A 63 -29.81 15.70 -12.02
N GLY A 64 -30.13 16.61 -11.09
CA GLY A 64 -31.23 16.44 -10.13
C GLY A 64 -31.06 15.27 -9.14
N ALA A 65 -29.87 14.67 -9.07
CA ALA A 65 -29.53 13.68 -8.06
C ALA A 65 -29.31 14.35 -6.69
N SER A 66 -29.30 13.54 -5.65
CA SER A 66 -28.96 13.91 -4.29
C SER A 66 -27.81 13.04 -3.79
N TYR A 67 -27.17 13.41 -2.69
CA TYR A 67 -26.21 12.55 -2.02
C TYR A 67 -26.45 12.47 -0.52
N TYR A 68 -26.01 11.38 0.08
CA TYR A 68 -26.01 11.17 1.52
C TYR A 68 -24.82 10.28 1.92
N LEU A 69 -24.47 10.27 3.20
CA LEU A 69 -23.51 9.30 3.76
C LEU A 69 -24.29 8.11 4.30
N ASP A 70 -23.90 6.88 3.95
CA ASP A 70 -24.44 5.68 4.59
C ASP A 70 -23.80 5.42 5.96
N GLY A 71 -24.16 4.30 6.59
CA GLY A 71 -23.66 3.92 7.92
C GLY A 71 -22.16 3.64 7.96
N ASP A 72 -21.54 3.36 6.81
CA ASP A 72 -20.10 3.08 6.67
C ASP A 72 -19.32 4.32 6.19
N GLY A 73 -19.98 5.47 6.10
CA GLY A 73 -19.37 6.73 5.63
C GLY A 73 -19.20 6.79 4.12
N VAL A 74 -19.80 5.89 3.34
CA VAL A 74 -19.77 5.95 1.88
C VAL A 74 -20.69 7.07 1.41
N VAL A 75 -20.18 7.97 0.58
CA VAL A 75 -20.98 8.98 -0.11
C VAL A 75 -21.79 8.29 -1.19
N LYS A 76 -23.08 8.07 -0.93
CA LYS A 76 -24.04 7.49 -1.88
C LYS A 76 -24.69 8.59 -2.71
N ILE A 77 -24.74 8.38 -4.02
CA ILE A 77 -25.40 9.23 -5.00
C ILE A 77 -26.73 8.59 -5.35
N HIS A 78 -27.82 9.30 -5.13
CA HIS A 78 -29.16 8.79 -5.34
C HIS A 78 -29.91 9.62 -6.38
N TYR A 79 -30.46 8.94 -7.37
CA TYR A 79 -31.35 9.53 -8.36
C TYR A 79 -32.63 8.70 -8.44
N GLN A 80 -33.77 9.39 -8.35
CA GLN A 80 -35.07 8.79 -8.62
C GLN A 80 -35.88 9.71 -9.52
N GLY A 81 -36.34 9.19 -10.65
CA GLY A 81 -37.09 10.01 -11.58
C GLY A 81 -37.50 9.29 -12.85
N LYS A 82 -38.41 9.94 -13.58
CA LYS A 82 -38.78 9.53 -14.92
C LYS A 82 -37.80 10.13 -15.92
N VAL A 83 -37.24 9.29 -16.78
CA VAL A 83 -36.31 9.68 -17.84
C VAL A 83 -36.97 9.47 -19.20
N ASN A 84 -36.92 10.51 -20.05
CA ASN A 84 -37.53 10.49 -21.37
C ASN A 84 -36.51 10.19 -22.49
N SER A 85 -35.25 9.92 -22.12
CA SER A 85 -34.18 9.54 -23.03
C SER A 85 -33.90 8.05 -22.86
N SER A 86 -33.52 7.38 -23.95
CA SER A 86 -33.03 6.00 -23.93
C SER A 86 -31.65 5.86 -23.29
N ARG A 87 -30.94 6.99 -23.13
CA ARG A 87 -29.65 7.06 -22.44
C ARG A 87 -29.65 8.26 -21.51
N PHE A 88 -29.42 8.00 -20.22
CA PHE A 88 -29.40 9.00 -19.17
C PHE A 88 -28.11 8.89 -18.36
N ALA A 89 -27.49 10.03 -18.07
CA ALA A 89 -26.26 10.07 -17.29
C ALA A 89 -26.53 10.72 -15.93
N VAL A 90 -26.11 10.05 -14.86
CA VAL A 90 -25.94 10.64 -13.54
C VAL A 90 -24.45 10.82 -13.32
N SER A 91 -24.01 12.01 -12.93
CA SER A 91 -22.61 12.33 -12.67
C SER A 91 -22.47 12.94 -11.29
N ALA A 92 -21.39 12.59 -10.60
CA ALA A 92 -21.02 13.16 -9.33
C ALA A 92 -19.52 13.40 -9.25
N GLU A 93 -19.16 14.48 -8.57
CA GLU A 93 -17.78 14.90 -8.34
C GLU A 93 -17.60 15.19 -6.86
N ALA A 94 -16.52 14.68 -6.27
CA ALA A 94 -16.13 14.96 -4.89
C ALA A 94 -14.71 15.51 -4.82
N VAL A 95 -14.52 16.53 -3.99
CA VAL A 95 -13.20 16.96 -3.57
C VAL A 95 -12.93 16.34 -2.21
N ALA A 96 -11.84 15.59 -2.07
CA ALA A 96 -11.48 14.92 -0.82
C ALA A 96 -10.00 15.06 -0.47
N ASP A 97 -9.75 15.14 0.83
CA ASP A 97 -8.42 15.09 1.40
C ASP A 97 -8.11 13.65 1.82
N ILE A 98 -7.08 13.05 1.23
CA ILE A 98 -6.64 11.67 1.45
C ILE A 98 -5.36 11.70 2.28
N SER A 99 -5.40 11.11 3.47
CA SER A 99 -4.27 11.03 4.39
C SER A 99 -4.40 9.81 5.28
N TYR A 100 -3.57 8.81 4.99
CA TYR A 100 -3.44 7.60 5.79
C TYR A 100 -2.54 7.78 7.02
N ASP A 101 -2.58 8.96 7.65
CA ASP A 101 -1.82 9.19 8.88
C ASP A 101 -2.16 8.14 9.96
N THR A 102 -1.15 7.74 10.73
CA THR A 102 -1.18 6.69 11.78
C THR A 102 -1.72 7.19 13.11
N GLY A 103 -2.31 8.38 13.17
CA GLY A 103 -3.00 8.82 14.38
C GLY A 103 -4.14 7.86 14.70
N ILE A 104 -4.27 7.46 15.97
CA ILE A 104 -5.52 6.83 16.45
C ILE A 104 -6.62 7.87 16.28
N LYS A 105 -7.45 7.69 15.26
CA LYS A 105 -8.50 8.64 14.91
C LYS A 105 -9.78 8.25 15.64
N ASN A 106 -10.34 9.20 16.37
CA ASN A 106 -11.60 9.07 17.11
C ASN A 106 -12.84 9.03 16.19
N ASP A 107 -12.68 8.65 14.92
CA ASP A 107 -13.86 8.37 14.11
C ASP A 107 -14.60 7.22 14.81
N PRO A 108 -15.93 7.33 14.99
CA PRO A 108 -16.69 6.29 15.65
C PRO A 108 -16.35 4.96 14.94
N PRO A 109 -16.20 3.84 15.68
CA PRO A 109 -15.95 2.57 15.04
C PRO A 109 -17.00 2.42 13.94
N LEU A 110 -16.52 2.40 12.69
CA LEU A 110 -17.34 1.94 11.58
C LEU A 110 -17.82 0.56 12.02
N PRO A 111 -19.13 0.29 11.91
CA PRO A 111 -19.80 -0.76 12.66
C PRO A 111 -19.02 -2.08 12.58
N GLU A 112 -18.88 -2.76 13.72
CA GLU A 112 -18.36 -4.13 13.77
C GLU A 112 -19.04 -4.95 12.67
N LYS A 113 -18.24 -5.59 11.83
CA LYS A 113 -18.75 -6.38 10.72
C LYS A 113 -18.61 -7.85 11.08
N ASP A 114 -19.62 -8.61 10.68
CA ASP A 114 -19.68 -10.05 10.95
C ASP A 114 -18.43 -10.76 10.39
N LEU A 115 -17.83 -11.65 11.19
CA LEU A 115 -16.73 -12.54 10.81
C LEU A 115 -17.17 -13.62 9.80
N SER A 116 -18.41 -13.55 9.33
CA SER A 116 -18.96 -14.44 8.31
C SER A 116 -18.08 -14.49 7.05
N PHE A 117 -17.98 -15.68 6.48
CA PHE A 117 -17.30 -15.88 5.20
C PHE A 117 -18.32 -15.90 4.07
N SER A 118 -17.99 -15.23 2.98
CA SER A 118 -18.72 -15.36 1.73
C SER A 118 -18.19 -16.56 0.92
N ASN A 119 -18.84 -16.87 -0.20
CA ASN A 119 -18.34 -17.88 -1.14
C ASN A 119 -16.94 -17.54 -1.70
N LEU A 120 -16.57 -16.25 -1.75
CA LEU A 120 -15.28 -15.79 -2.28
C LEU A 120 -14.19 -15.75 -1.21
N THR A 121 -14.55 -15.69 0.06
CA THR A 121 -13.60 -15.51 1.17
C THR A 121 -13.52 -16.73 2.10
N GLY A 122 -14.36 -17.75 1.87
CA GLY A 122 -14.38 -18.99 2.65
C GLY A 122 -13.02 -19.71 2.71
N PRO A 123 -12.55 -20.11 3.91
CA PRO A 123 -11.24 -20.73 4.05
C PRO A 123 -11.30 -22.23 3.76
N SER A 124 -10.23 -22.77 3.18
CA SER A 124 -9.91 -24.19 3.20
C SER A 124 -9.19 -24.56 4.50
N GLN A 125 -9.05 -25.85 4.80
CA GLN A 125 -8.29 -26.30 5.97
C GLN A 125 -6.81 -25.85 5.91
N ASP A 126 -6.26 -25.75 4.70
CA ASP A 126 -4.88 -25.30 4.50
C ASP A 126 -4.74 -23.81 4.77
N ILE A 127 -5.71 -22.98 4.35
CA ILE A 127 -5.76 -21.55 4.70
C ILE A 127 -5.79 -21.36 6.21
N VAL A 128 -6.64 -22.11 6.93
CA VAL A 128 -6.73 -22.03 8.41
C VAL A 128 -5.40 -22.42 9.05
N THR A 129 -4.74 -23.45 8.52
CA THR A 129 -3.46 -23.93 9.04
C THR A 129 -2.36 -22.90 8.84
N GLU A 130 -2.27 -22.32 7.64
CA GLU A 130 -1.28 -21.30 7.30
C GLU A 130 -1.50 -20.01 8.11
N ALA A 131 -2.75 -19.54 8.20
CA ALA A 131 -3.11 -18.38 9.01
C ALA A 131 -2.67 -18.55 10.48
N ARG A 132 -2.82 -19.77 11.04
CA ARG A 132 -2.36 -20.08 12.38
C ARG A 132 -0.84 -20.07 12.53
N LEU A 133 -0.09 -20.50 11.51
CA LEU A 133 1.38 -20.47 11.52
C LEU A 133 1.92 -19.04 11.45
N LEU A 134 1.24 -18.17 10.70
CA LEU A 134 1.61 -16.75 10.56
C LEU A 134 1.16 -15.89 11.75
N SER A 135 0.28 -16.41 12.60
CA SER A 135 -0.24 -15.69 13.76
C SER A 135 0.80 -15.56 14.86
N ASP A 136 1.06 -14.32 15.29
CA ASP A 136 1.85 -14.00 16.47
C ASP A 136 0.91 -13.77 17.67
N GLN A 137 1.07 -14.61 18.70
CA GLN A 137 0.24 -14.53 19.91
C GLN A 137 0.49 -13.27 20.75
N SER A 138 1.60 -12.57 20.51
CA SER A 138 2.00 -11.37 21.23
C SER A 138 1.64 -10.06 20.51
N SER A 139 1.36 -10.12 19.20
CA SER A 139 1.15 -8.93 18.36
C SER A 139 0.17 -9.18 17.22
N THR A 140 -1.01 -8.55 17.31
CA THR A 140 -1.98 -8.50 16.20
C THR A 140 -1.39 -7.83 14.95
N LEU A 141 -0.56 -6.81 15.12
CA LEU A 141 0.06 -6.09 14.00
C LEU A 141 1.04 -6.98 13.25
N THR A 142 1.87 -7.74 13.98
CA THR A 142 2.81 -8.71 13.41
C THR A 142 2.06 -9.84 12.72
N THR A 143 0.93 -10.29 13.27
CA THR A 143 0.05 -11.26 12.60
C THR A 143 -0.44 -10.74 11.24
N ILE A 144 -0.90 -9.49 11.18
CA ILE A 144 -1.38 -8.86 9.94
C ILE A 144 -0.24 -8.72 8.94
N GLU A 145 0.92 -8.22 9.38
CA GLU A 145 2.12 -8.07 8.53
C GLU A 145 2.59 -9.40 7.95
N ASN A 146 2.67 -10.45 8.76
CA ASN A 146 3.04 -11.80 8.30
C ASN A 146 2.08 -12.30 7.22
N MET A 147 0.77 -12.11 7.39
CA MET A 147 -0.22 -12.52 6.38
C MET A 147 -0.12 -11.71 5.09
N VAL A 148 0.04 -10.39 5.19
CA VAL A 148 0.20 -9.50 4.04
C VAL A 148 1.43 -9.89 3.23
N ASN A 149 2.59 -10.06 3.90
CA ASN A 149 3.84 -10.43 3.24
C ASN A 149 3.74 -11.83 2.64
N TRP A 150 3.15 -12.78 3.37
CA TRP A 150 2.98 -14.14 2.84
C TRP A 150 2.13 -14.16 1.57
N VAL A 151 1.00 -13.44 1.54
CA VAL A 151 0.16 -13.36 0.33
C VAL A 151 0.94 -12.69 -0.81
N HIS A 152 1.66 -11.61 -0.53
CA HIS A 152 2.48 -10.91 -1.52
C HIS A 152 3.56 -11.79 -2.15
N GLU A 153 4.28 -12.56 -1.32
CA GLU A 153 5.41 -13.38 -1.74
C GLU A 153 4.97 -14.69 -2.42
N ASN A 154 3.81 -15.22 -2.05
CA ASN A 154 3.36 -16.54 -2.50
C ASN A 154 2.29 -16.51 -3.59
N VAL A 155 1.72 -15.35 -3.92
CA VAL A 155 0.75 -15.21 -5.01
C VAL A 155 1.37 -14.42 -6.14
N GLU A 156 1.38 -14.95 -7.35
CA GLU A 156 1.82 -14.25 -8.55
C GLU A 156 0.73 -13.28 -9.02
N TYR A 157 1.12 -12.04 -9.35
CA TYR A 157 0.19 -11.08 -9.95
C TYR A 157 -0.05 -11.43 -11.43
N ASP A 158 -1.22 -11.98 -11.73
CA ASP A 158 -1.58 -12.48 -13.07
C ASP A 158 -2.82 -11.73 -13.60
N ILE A 159 -2.58 -10.76 -14.49
CA ILE A 159 -3.65 -9.95 -15.11
C ILE A 159 -4.63 -10.80 -15.93
N SER A 160 -4.26 -12.02 -16.35
CA SER A 160 -5.17 -12.90 -17.06
C SER A 160 -6.33 -13.38 -16.19
N CYS A 161 -6.18 -13.34 -14.86
CA CYS A 161 -7.25 -13.65 -13.90
C CYS A 161 -8.28 -12.52 -13.75
N TRP A 162 -8.07 -11.37 -14.41
CA TRP A 162 -8.96 -10.22 -14.29
C TRP A 162 -10.40 -10.56 -14.70
N GLY A 163 -11.34 -10.35 -13.77
CA GLY A 163 -12.77 -10.59 -13.99
C GLY A 163 -13.23 -12.02 -13.73
N GLU A 164 -12.35 -12.93 -13.32
CA GLU A 164 -12.73 -14.30 -12.94
C GLU A 164 -13.43 -14.38 -11.58
N SER A 165 -13.14 -13.44 -10.66
CA SER A 165 -13.70 -13.37 -9.30
C SER A 165 -13.54 -14.69 -8.54
N ARG A 166 -12.29 -15.07 -8.26
CA ARG A 166 -11.98 -16.41 -7.77
C ARG A 166 -12.04 -16.50 -6.24
N PRO A 167 -12.48 -17.65 -5.68
CA PRO A 167 -12.54 -17.83 -4.23
C PRO A 167 -11.15 -18.01 -3.63
N ALA A 168 -10.97 -17.58 -2.37
CA ALA A 168 -9.72 -17.64 -1.62
C ALA A 168 -9.06 -19.04 -1.64
N SER A 169 -9.86 -20.12 -1.56
CA SER A 169 -9.36 -21.49 -1.66
C SER A 169 -8.65 -21.78 -2.99
N ALA A 170 -9.21 -21.33 -4.12
CA ALA A 170 -8.60 -21.50 -5.43
C ALA A 170 -7.34 -20.65 -5.59
N VAL A 171 -7.34 -19.43 -5.06
CA VAL A 171 -6.15 -18.56 -5.05
C VAL A 171 -5.04 -19.19 -4.21
N PHE A 172 -5.40 -19.81 -3.09
CA PHE A 172 -4.44 -20.54 -2.26
C PHE A 172 -3.87 -21.76 -3.00
N GLU A 173 -4.67 -22.52 -3.74
CA GLU A 173 -4.13 -23.68 -4.46
C GLU A 173 -3.27 -23.28 -5.67
N GLU A 174 -3.71 -22.28 -6.44
CA GLU A 174 -3.07 -21.93 -7.72
C GLU A 174 -2.01 -20.84 -7.62
N ARG A 175 -1.93 -20.12 -6.49
CA ARG A 175 -0.90 -19.09 -6.24
C ARG A 175 -0.84 -17.99 -7.29
N ARG A 176 -2.00 -17.59 -7.84
CA ARG A 176 -2.10 -16.51 -8.84
C ARG A 176 -3.42 -15.74 -8.76
N GLY A 177 -3.39 -14.45 -9.08
CA GLY A 177 -4.58 -13.60 -9.13
C GLY A 177 -4.27 -12.12 -9.32
N VAL A 178 -5.28 -11.25 -9.22
CA VAL A 178 -5.09 -9.79 -9.17
C VAL A 178 -5.45 -9.25 -7.78
N CYS A 179 -5.44 -7.92 -7.60
CA CYS A 179 -5.73 -7.27 -6.30
C CYS A 179 -7.03 -7.76 -5.62
N VAL A 180 -8.02 -8.17 -6.40
CA VAL A 180 -9.27 -8.79 -5.91
C VAL A 180 -8.99 -10.13 -5.22
N GLU A 181 -8.32 -11.06 -5.89
CA GLU A 181 -7.97 -12.38 -5.36
C GLU A 181 -7.00 -12.30 -4.17
N TYR A 182 -6.06 -11.36 -4.20
CA TYR A 182 -5.18 -11.07 -3.07
C TYR A 182 -6.01 -10.66 -1.85
N SER A 183 -6.98 -9.76 -2.05
CA SER A 183 -7.88 -9.31 -0.99
C SER A 183 -8.76 -10.45 -0.46
N HIS A 184 -9.30 -11.31 -1.34
CA HIS A 184 -10.09 -12.47 -0.93
C HIS A 184 -9.29 -13.42 -0.03
N LEU A 185 -8.06 -13.74 -0.43
CA LEU A 185 -7.19 -14.62 0.34
C LEU A 185 -6.78 -14.00 1.67
N LEU A 186 -6.40 -12.72 1.67
CA LEU A 186 -6.04 -12.01 2.90
C LEU A 186 -7.22 -11.92 3.88
N ILE A 187 -8.43 -11.64 3.40
CA ILE A 187 -9.66 -11.69 4.21
C ILE A 187 -9.85 -13.07 4.81
N SER A 188 -9.67 -14.12 4.01
CA SER A 188 -9.83 -15.51 4.44
C SER A 188 -8.86 -15.88 5.58
N MET A 189 -7.59 -15.52 5.43
CA MET A 189 -6.55 -15.77 6.43
C MET A 189 -6.79 -14.96 7.71
N ALA A 190 -7.05 -13.66 7.59
CA ALA A 190 -7.28 -12.77 8.73
C ALA A 190 -8.51 -13.19 9.56
N ARG A 191 -9.64 -13.48 8.92
CA ARG A 191 -10.85 -13.98 9.61
C ARG A 191 -10.63 -15.36 10.22
N SER A 192 -9.80 -16.22 9.63
CA SER A 192 -9.41 -17.50 10.21
C SER A 192 -8.59 -17.35 11.51
N SER A 193 -7.91 -16.21 11.68
CA SER A 193 -7.23 -15.82 12.92
C SER A 193 -8.09 -14.96 13.85
N GLY A 194 -9.40 -14.83 13.57
CA GLY A 194 -10.35 -14.09 14.41
C GLY A 194 -10.28 -12.58 14.26
N LEU A 195 -9.68 -12.06 13.18
CA LEU A 195 -9.63 -10.64 12.88
C LEU A 195 -10.81 -10.22 12.01
N GLU A 196 -11.51 -9.17 12.42
CA GLU A 196 -12.55 -8.57 11.61
C GLU A 196 -11.94 -7.84 10.41
N THR A 197 -12.53 -8.05 9.24
CA THR A 197 -12.04 -7.48 7.99
C THR A 197 -13.19 -6.95 7.15
N ARG A 198 -12.87 -5.95 6.33
CA ARG A 198 -13.73 -5.51 5.23
C ARG A 198 -12.94 -5.40 3.95
N TYR A 199 -13.61 -5.74 2.86
CA TYR A 199 -13.13 -5.52 1.52
C TYR A 199 -13.29 -4.04 1.17
N VAL A 200 -12.25 -3.44 0.60
CA VAL A 200 -12.28 -2.05 0.13
C VAL A 200 -12.13 -2.07 -1.39
N SER A 201 -13.05 -1.41 -2.08
CA SER A 201 -12.92 -1.11 -3.50
C SER A 201 -12.62 0.36 -3.71
N GLY A 202 -11.75 0.65 -4.67
CA GLY A 202 -11.29 2.00 -4.87
C GLY A 202 -10.37 2.15 -6.06
N TYR A 203 -9.47 3.12 -5.94
CA TYR A 203 -8.44 3.42 -6.93
C TYR A 203 -7.08 3.54 -6.27
N VAL A 204 -6.03 3.16 -6.99
CA VAL A 204 -4.65 3.43 -6.61
C VAL A 204 -3.92 4.16 -7.73
N TYR A 205 -2.97 5.04 -7.39
CA TYR A 205 -2.11 5.69 -8.37
C TYR A 205 -0.73 5.02 -8.40
N THR A 206 -0.44 4.36 -9.52
CA THR A 206 0.92 3.86 -9.83
C THR A 206 1.55 4.77 -10.89
N ASN A 207 1.31 4.47 -12.17
CA ASN A 207 1.61 5.33 -13.32
C ASN A 207 0.38 6.13 -13.78
N SER A 208 -0.81 5.65 -13.42
CA SER A 208 -2.11 6.25 -13.68
C SER A 208 -3.08 5.73 -12.62
N TRP A 209 -4.23 6.40 -12.49
CA TRP A 209 -5.30 5.94 -11.62
C TRP A 209 -5.93 4.67 -12.18
N GLN A 210 -5.87 3.58 -11.41
CA GLN A 210 -6.43 2.28 -11.79
C GLN A 210 -7.39 1.79 -10.72
N PRO A 211 -8.48 1.07 -11.09
CA PRO A 211 -9.32 0.38 -10.12
C PRO A 211 -8.48 -0.58 -9.29
N HIS A 212 -8.73 -0.60 -7.99
CA HIS A 212 -7.94 -1.38 -7.05
C HIS A 212 -8.79 -1.90 -5.90
N ALA A 213 -8.31 -2.95 -5.26
CA ALA A 213 -8.94 -3.56 -4.11
C ALA A 213 -7.89 -3.91 -3.05
N TRP A 214 -8.24 -3.68 -1.79
CA TRP A 214 -7.44 -4.04 -0.63
C TRP A 214 -8.34 -4.38 0.56
N VAL A 215 -7.75 -4.60 1.72
CA VAL A 215 -8.44 -5.00 2.94
C VAL A 215 -8.24 -3.97 4.02
N GLU A 216 -9.25 -3.71 4.83
CA GLU A 216 -9.08 -3.05 6.13
C GLU A 216 -9.40 -4.05 7.24
N ILE A 217 -8.55 -4.09 8.27
CA ILE A 217 -8.60 -5.05 9.37
C ILE A 217 -8.79 -4.28 10.68
N LEU A 218 -9.79 -4.65 11.47
CA LEU A 218 -10.06 -3.99 12.74
C LEU A 218 -9.01 -4.41 13.78
N VAL A 219 -8.29 -3.42 14.31
CA VAL A 219 -7.31 -3.61 15.38
C VAL A 219 -7.86 -2.96 16.66
N PRO A 220 -8.10 -3.74 17.73
CA PRO A 220 -8.62 -3.21 18.98
C PRO A 220 -7.79 -2.03 19.53
N GLY A 221 -8.45 -0.91 19.83
CA GLY A 221 -7.80 0.31 20.32
C GLY A 221 -7.11 1.17 19.24
N TYR A 222 -7.03 0.69 18.00
CA TYR A 222 -6.44 1.43 16.88
C TYR A 222 -7.47 1.76 15.77
N GLY A 223 -8.48 0.90 15.59
CA GLY A 223 -9.50 1.05 14.56
C GLY A 223 -9.17 0.25 13.29
N TRP A 224 -9.72 0.67 12.16
CA TRP A 224 -9.54 0.00 10.87
C TRP A 224 -8.15 0.30 10.30
N LEU A 225 -7.31 -0.73 10.28
CA LEU A 225 -5.96 -0.71 9.76
C LEU A 225 -5.97 -1.17 8.29
N PRO A 226 -5.49 -0.36 7.34
CA PRO A 226 -5.47 -0.78 5.94
C PRO A 226 -4.31 -1.75 5.66
N ALA A 227 -4.59 -2.74 4.83
CA ALA A 227 -3.69 -3.82 4.45
C ALA A 227 -3.88 -4.17 2.96
N ASP A 228 -2.82 -4.01 2.18
CA ASP A 228 -2.76 -4.31 0.77
C ASP A 228 -1.61 -5.27 0.46
N ALA A 229 -1.95 -6.55 0.29
CA ALA A 229 -1.01 -7.59 -0.10
C ALA A 229 -0.47 -7.43 -1.53
N THR A 230 -1.11 -6.63 -2.40
CA THR A 230 -0.59 -6.37 -3.75
C THR A 230 0.73 -5.60 -3.67
N PHE A 231 0.86 -4.70 -2.71
CA PHE A 231 2.03 -3.83 -2.53
C PHE A 231 2.84 -4.14 -1.26
N ALA A 232 2.57 -5.27 -0.58
CA ALA A 232 3.17 -5.62 0.72
C ALA A 232 3.03 -4.51 1.78
N GLN A 233 1.85 -3.89 1.85
CA GLN A 233 1.58 -2.78 2.75
C GLN A 233 0.61 -3.19 3.85
N ALA A 234 1.03 -3.08 5.12
CA ALA A 234 0.21 -3.44 6.28
C ALA A 234 0.30 -2.34 7.33
N GLY A 235 -0.73 -1.52 7.52
CA GLY A 235 -0.71 -0.44 8.51
C GLY A 235 -0.79 0.95 7.89
N ILE A 236 -0.08 1.12 6.78
CA ILE A 236 -0.05 2.36 6.01
C ILE A 236 -0.23 2.04 4.54
N LEU A 237 -1.20 2.72 3.95
CA LEU A 237 -1.22 2.97 2.52
C LEU A 237 -0.72 4.38 2.27
N ASP A 238 -0.16 4.64 1.11
CA ASP A 238 0.17 6.02 0.75
C ASP A 238 -1.10 6.80 0.37
N SER A 239 -0.96 8.12 0.22
CA SER A 239 -2.04 8.97 -0.30
C SER A 239 -2.35 8.73 -1.77
N SER A 240 -1.88 7.63 -2.36
CA SER A 240 -2.27 7.19 -3.69
C SER A 240 -3.51 6.28 -3.66
N HIS A 241 -3.97 5.84 -2.50
CA HIS A 241 -5.15 4.98 -2.36
C HIS A 241 -6.42 5.81 -2.11
N VAL A 242 -7.50 5.51 -2.84
CA VAL A 242 -8.79 6.21 -2.73
C VAL A 242 -9.92 5.19 -2.62
N ALA A 243 -10.44 4.99 -1.41
CA ALA A 243 -11.58 4.16 -1.09
C ALA A 243 -12.87 4.76 -1.65
N VAL A 244 -13.64 3.93 -2.35
CA VAL A 244 -14.92 4.27 -2.96
C VAL A 244 -16.08 3.56 -2.30
N ASN A 245 -15.89 2.31 -1.88
CA ASN A 245 -16.92 1.53 -1.25
C ASN A 245 -16.33 0.43 -0.36
N TYR A 246 -17.18 -0.12 0.50
CA TYR A 246 -16.86 -1.26 1.34
C TYR A 246 -17.76 -2.45 1.02
N GLY A 247 -17.26 -3.65 1.30
CA GLY A 247 -17.98 -4.89 1.12
C GLY A 247 -17.46 -5.99 2.04
N ASP A 248 -18.09 -7.15 1.98
CA ASP A 248 -17.55 -8.37 2.60
C ASP A 248 -16.56 -9.06 1.64
N ASP A 249 -16.74 -8.81 0.34
CA ASP A 249 -15.90 -9.18 -0.80
C ASP A 249 -16.30 -8.30 -2.01
N GLN A 250 -15.78 -8.61 -3.21
CA GLN A 250 -16.11 -7.88 -4.43
C GLN A 250 -17.63 -7.89 -4.77
N SER A 251 -18.35 -8.96 -4.44
CA SER A 251 -19.75 -9.18 -4.83
C SER A 251 -20.74 -8.25 -4.14
N THR A 252 -20.33 -7.58 -3.06
CA THR A 252 -21.15 -6.64 -2.27
C THR A 252 -20.79 -5.18 -2.53
N SER A 253 -19.80 -4.93 -3.39
CA SER A 253 -19.31 -3.60 -3.72
C SER A 253 -19.79 -3.13 -5.11
N TYR A 254 -21.10 -3.15 -5.36
CA TYR A 254 -21.70 -2.71 -6.62
C TYR A 254 -22.69 -1.56 -6.43
N ASP A 255 -22.87 -0.79 -7.50
CA ASP A 255 -23.88 0.25 -7.59
C ASP A 255 -25.24 -0.39 -7.95
N MET A 256 -26.32 0.09 -7.33
CA MET A 256 -27.66 -0.50 -7.45
C MET A 256 -28.54 0.29 -8.40
N LEU A 257 -29.25 -0.43 -9.28
CA LEU A 257 -30.21 0.14 -10.22
C LEU A 257 -31.49 -0.69 -10.21
N PHE A 258 -32.61 0.00 -10.00
CA PHE A 258 -33.94 -0.58 -10.09
C PHE A 258 -34.75 0.15 -11.15
N SER A 259 -35.40 -0.62 -12.01
CA SER A 259 -36.29 -0.13 -13.05
C SER A 259 -37.48 -1.05 -13.19
N ASN A 260 -38.61 -0.49 -13.64
CA ASN A 260 -39.78 -1.28 -14.04
C ASN A 260 -39.63 -1.90 -15.43
N ASP A 261 -38.55 -1.56 -16.13
CA ASP A 261 -38.19 -2.03 -17.47
C ASP A 261 -37.16 -3.16 -17.36
N SER A 262 -37.32 -4.23 -18.15
CA SER A 262 -36.50 -5.44 -18.08
C SER A 262 -35.13 -5.29 -18.75
N ASP A 263 -34.98 -4.30 -19.64
CA ASP A 263 -33.82 -4.18 -20.53
C ASP A 263 -32.88 -3.03 -20.13
N VAL A 264 -32.82 -2.69 -18.84
CA VAL A 264 -31.98 -1.59 -18.37
C VAL A 264 -30.54 -2.03 -18.13
N MET A 265 -29.61 -1.36 -18.79
CA MET A 265 -28.19 -1.56 -18.64
C MET A 265 -27.54 -0.36 -17.94
N MET A 266 -26.45 -0.63 -17.22
CA MET A 266 -25.66 0.41 -16.56
C MET A 266 -24.19 0.24 -16.93
N SER A 267 -23.57 1.33 -17.34
CA SER A 267 -22.12 1.45 -17.49
C SER A 267 -21.62 2.54 -16.54
N VAL A 268 -20.44 2.34 -15.97
CA VAL A 268 -19.85 3.29 -15.03
C VAL A 268 -18.47 3.68 -15.51
N ASN A 269 -18.22 4.99 -15.54
CA ASN A 269 -16.90 5.56 -15.74
C ASN A 269 -16.50 6.33 -14.49
N SER A 270 -15.26 6.15 -14.06
CA SER A 270 -14.75 6.74 -12.83
C SER A 270 -13.30 7.11 -13.03
N ARG A 271 -12.88 8.26 -12.49
CA ARG A 271 -11.47 8.64 -12.45
C ARG A 271 -11.21 9.62 -11.32
N VAL A 272 -9.95 9.68 -10.92
CA VAL A 272 -9.42 10.80 -10.15
C VAL A 272 -8.89 11.84 -11.14
N VAL A 273 -9.31 13.08 -11.01
CA VAL A 273 -9.13 14.18 -11.97
C VAL A 273 -7.85 14.97 -11.71
N ASP A 274 -7.56 15.28 -10.44
CA ASP A 274 -6.35 16.01 -10.04
C ASP A 274 -5.81 15.49 -8.70
N LYS A 275 -4.52 15.72 -8.45
CA LYS A 275 -3.82 15.39 -7.21
C LYS A 275 -2.91 16.54 -6.80
N LEU A 276 -3.21 17.14 -5.66
CA LEU A 276 -2.35 18.16 -5.05
C LEU A 276 -1.66 17.56 -3.83
N SER A 277 -0.33 17.48 -3.88
CA SER A 277 0.49 17.12 -2.71
C SER A 277 0.61 18.31 -1.76
N SER A 278 0.24 18.13 -0.49
CA SER A 278 0.77 18.98 0.60
C SER A 278 0.45 18.45 2.00
N ARG A 279 1.48 18.18 2.81
CA ARG A 279 1.70 18.75 4.16
C ARG A 279 3.10 18.33 4.61
N ASP A 280 3.93 19.28 5.05
CA ASP A 280 5.28 19.06 5.58
C ASP A 280 5.25 19.18 7.11
N PRO A 281 5.31 18.06 7.84
CA PRO A 281 5.83 18.11 9.19
C PRO A 281 6.90 17.04 9.42
N LYS A 282 8.15 17.49 9.65
CA LYS A 282 9.19 16.63 10.21
C LYS A 282 8.74 16.03 11.55
N GLY A 283 8.82 14.72 11.65
CA GLY A 283 8.64 13.97 12.90
C GLY A 283 9.36 12.62 12.93
N VAL A 284 10.23 12.39 11.95
CA VAL A 284 11.19 11.30 11.94
C VAL A 284 12.58 11.89 11.76
N ASN A 285 13.55 11.32 12.47
CA ASN A 285 14.95 11.67 12.36
C ASN A 285 15.75 10.43 11.97
N LEU A 286 16.52 10.55 10.89
CA LEU A 286 17.47 9.54 10.47
C LEU A 286 18.88 9.94 10.93
N SER A 287 19.63 8.98 11.47
CA SER A 287 21.08 9.13 11.70
C SER A 287 21.80 7.85 11.31
N MET A 288 23.08 7.95 10.98
CA MET A 288 23.87 6.82 10.49
C MET A 288 25.24 6.78 11.17
N ASP A 289 25.77 5.57 11.35
CA ASP A 289 27.17 5.32 11.68
C ASP A 289 27.76 4.23 10.78
N TYR A 290 29.09 4.14 10.77
CA TYR A 290 29.83 3.15 10.01
C TYR A 290 30.99 2.65 10.86
N ASP A 291 31.11 1.32 10.95
CA ASP A 291 32.22 0.66 11.62
C ASP A 291 33.21 0.10 10.59
N ASN A 292 34.39 0.71 10.54
CA ASN A 292 35.48 0.34 9.63
C ASN A 292 36.10 -1.02 9.93
N GLN A 293 35.86 -1.62 11.11
CA GLN A 293 36.41 -2.94 11.46
C GLN A 293 35.51 -4.09 10.98
N THR A 294 34.20 -3.89 11.08
CA THR A 294 33.19 -4.91 10.73
C THR A 294 32.55 -4.66 9.36
N PHE A 295 32.83 -3.51 8.74
CA PHE A 295 32.24 -3.05 7.48
C PHE A 295 30.71 -2.99 7.53
N VAL A 296 30.18 -2.65 8.70
CA VAL A 296 28.75 -2.53 8.94
C VAL A 296 28.34 -1.08 9.02
N VAL A 297 27.29 -0.71 8.29
CA VAL A 297 26.61 0.58 8.42
C VAL A 297 25.40 0.40 9.34
N GLY A 298 25.32 1.20 10.39
CA GLY A 298 24.15 1.29 11.25
C GLY A 298 23.26 2.46 10.86
N VAL A 299 21.97 2.20 10.68
CA VAL A 299 20.94 3.22 10.44
C VAL A 299 20.06 3.30 11.68
N TYR A 300 19.92 4.50 12.22
CA TYR A 300 19.08 4.82 13.36
C TYR A 300 17.91 5.66 12.91
N ILE A 301 16.72 5.24 13.32
CA ILE A 301 15.47 5.85 12.89
C ILE A 301 14.67 6.14 14.14
N GLU A 302 14.38 7.42 14.35
CA GLU A 302 13.72 7.89 15.57
C GLU A 302 12.38 8.53 15.22
N ASN A 303 11.32 8.03 15.85
CA ASN A 303 10.03 8.68 15.87
C ASN A 303 10.06 9.83 16.89
N LYS A 304 9.92 11.08 16.44
CA LYS A 304 9.84 12.27 17.31
C LYS A 304 8.41 12.62 17.71
N ARG A 305 7.41 11.88 17.25
CA ARG A 305 6.00 12.18 17.44
C ARG A 305 5.41 11.46 18.67
N PRO A 306 4.34 12.02 19.28
CA PRO A 306 3.62 11.36 20.38
C PRO A 306 2.69 10.24 19.91
N GLU A 307 2.57 10.01 18.60
CA GLU A 307 1.84 8.91 17.96
C GLU A 307 2.78 7.86 17.35
N TYR A 308 2.24 6.68 17.02
CA TYR A 308 2.96 5.68 16.25
C TYR A 308 3.26 6.23 14.85
N VAL A 309 4.45 5.97 14.32
CA VAL A 309 4.79 6.26 12.92
C VAL A 309 5.20 4.98 12.25
N PHE A 310 4.57 4.69 11.12
CA PHE A 310 4.97 3.59 10.27
C PHE A 310 5.54 4.16 8.97
N GLY A 311 6.51 3.46 8.41
CA GLY A 311 7.19 3.92 7.22
C GLY A 311 8.08 2.85 6.65
N THR A 312 8.61 3.11 5.48
CA THR A 312 9.68 2.30 4.92
C THR A 312 11.00 2.99 5.23
N TYR A 313 12.01 2.19 5.50
CA TYR A 313 13.38 2.65 5.33
C TYR A 313 13.95 1.96 4.10
N GLN A 314 14.74 2.70 3.35
CA GLN A 314 15.51 2.22 2.24
C GLN A 314 16.97 2.55 2.45
N PHE A 315 17.82 1.59 2.17
CA PHE A 315 19.27 1.67 2.23
C PHE A 315 19.81 1.32 0.85
N SER A 316 20.25 2.32 0.08
CA SER A 316 20.72 2.06 -1.29
C SER A 316 22.20 1.71 -1.26
N VAL A 317 22.49 0.43 -1.14
CA VAL A 317 23.78 -0.15 -1.50
C VAL A 317 23.65 -0.67 -2.93
N PRO A 318 24.62 -0.45 -3.83
CA PRO A 318 24.50 -1.00 -5.17
C PRO A 318 24.38 -2.53 -5.07
N GLU A 319 23.53 -3.14 -5.88
CA GLU A 319 23.13 -4.55 -5.81
C GLU A 319 24.31 -5.54 -5.82
N ALA A 320 25.45 -5.11 -6.37
CA ALA A 320 26.71 -5.86 -6.31
C ALA A 320 27.26 -6.05 -4.88
N TYR A 321 26.83 -5.27 -3.87
CA TYR A 321 27.53 -5.09 -2.59
C TYR A 321 26.76 -5.50 -1.32
N GLY A 322 25.49 -5.94 -1.41
CA GLY A 322 24.71 -6.41 -0.26
C GLY A 322 23.20 -6.61 -0.53
N ALA A 323 22.54 -7.46 0.26
CA ALA A 323 21.12 -7.86 0.11
C ALA A 323 20.13 -6.97 0.89
N GLU A 324 18.85 -7.08 0.50
CA GLU A 324 17.65 -6.31 0.87
C GLU A 324 17.85 -4.86 1.33
N THR A 325 17.47 -3.96 0.42
CA THR A 325 17.70 -2.53 0.50
C THR A 325 16.50 -1.77 1.07
N SER A 326 15.44 -2.43 1.51
CA SER A 326 14.26 -1.77 2.07
C SER A 326 13.53 -2.64 3.07
N SER A 327 13.07 -2.05 4.18
CA SER A 327 12.11 -2.74 5.05
C SER A 327 11.09 -1.77 5.63
N VAL A 328 9.97 -2.35 6.04
CA VAL A 328 8.90 -1.69 6.73
C VAL A 328 9.25 -1.52 8.21
N LEU A 329 8.84 -0.40 8.82
CA LEU A 329 9.02 -0.09 10.23
C LEU A 329 7.71 0.40 10.81
N LEU A 330 7.32 -0.16 11.93
CA LEU A 330 6.39 0.45 12.86
C LEU A 330 7.18 0.95 14.08
N LEU A 331 7.17 2.26 14.32
CA LEU A 331 7.78 2.89 15.48
C LEU A 331 6.69 3.38 16.42
N THR A 332 6.74 2.93 17.65
CA THR A 332 5.92 3.44 18.75
C THR A 332 6.30 4.90 19.09
N PRO A 333 5.46 5.66 19.82
CA PRO A 333 5.76 7.04 20.19
C PRO A 333 7.13 7.19 20.86
N GLN A 334 7.96 8.11 20.36
CA GLN A 334 9.32 8.36 20.87
C GLN A 334 10.31 7.18 20.73
N GLU A 335 9.97 6.15 19.95
CA GLU A 335 10.85 5.02 19.74
C GLU A 335 12.03 5.33 18.82
N LYS A 336 13.18 4.74 19.14
CA LYS A 336 14.37 4.74 18.29
C LYS A 336 14.76 3.31 17.96
N VAL A 337 14.73 2.96 16.68
CA VAL A 337 15.19 1.65 16.19
C VAL A 337 16.54 1.76 15.52
N LYS A 338 17.28 0.65 15.53
CA LYS A 338 18.55 0.50 14.82
C LYS A 338 18.45 -0.65 13.82
N ARG A 339 19.01 -0.46 12.63
CA ARG A 339 19.14 -1.45 11.56
C ARG A 339 20.58 -1.48 11.06
N TYR A 340 21.02 -2.63 10.57
CA TYR A 340 22.38 -2.84 10.10
C TYR A 340 22.37 -3.32 8.66
N CYS A 341 23.34 -2.86 7.87
CA CYS A 341 23.65 -3.44 6.58
C CYS A 341 25.14 -3.73 6.52
N GLY A 342 25.48 -4.98 6.23
CA GLY A 342 26.86 -5.39 5.99
C GLY A 342 27.27 -5.05 4.56
N LEU A 343 28.45 -4.46 4.40
CA LEU A 343 29.00 -4.13 3.10
C LEU A 343 30.04 -5.16 2.68
N ASN A 344 29.95 -5.63 1.45
CA ASN A 344 31.03 -6.43 0.87
C ASN A 344 32.16 -5.53 0.36
N TYR A 345 33.10 -5.22 1.24
CA TYR A 345 34.21 -4.31 0.97
C TYR A 345 35.19 -4.84 -0.09
N SER A 346 35.25 -6.16 -0.33
CA SER A 346 36.13 -6.76 -1.35
C SER A 346 35.82 -6.30 -2.79
N LEU A 347 34.69 -5.62 -2.97
CA LEU A 347 34.24 -5.11 -4.25
C LEU A 347 34.51 -3.59 -4.39
N PHE A 348 34.97 -2.91 -3.34
CA PHE A 348 35.34 -1.50 -3.38
C PHE A 348 36.74 -1.35 -3.98
N ASN A 349 36.89 -0.33 -4.81
CA ASN A 349 38.17 -0.02 -5.45
C ASN A 349 38.99 0.90 -4.56
N ASP A 350 40.27 0.56 -4.40
CA ASP A 350 41.24 1.40 -3.69
C ASP A 350 41.29 2.82 -4.27
N GLY A 351 41.29 3.82 -3.39
CA GLY A 351 41.37 5.23 -3.76
C GLY A 351 40.04 5.86 -4.19
N TYR A 352 38.92 5.15 -4.07
CA TYR A 352 37.57 5.68 -4.29
C TYR A 352 36.85 5.90 -2.97
N THR A 353 35.86 6.80 -3.00
CA THR A 353 34.94 7.04 -1.87
C THR A 353 33.52 6.69 -2.31
N TYR A 354 32.77 6.07 -1.42
CA TYR A 354 31.43 5.56 -1.67
C TYR A 354 30.45 6.25 -0.73
N ALA A 355 29.46 6.94 -1.30
CA ALA A 355 28.36 7.48 -0.52
C ALA A 355 27.27 6.40 -0.42
N VAL A 356 26.87 6.07 0.80
CA VAL A 356 25.81 5.11 1.06
C VAL A 356 24.61 5.87 1.64
N PRO A 357 23.58 6.17 0.82
CA PRO A 357 22.40 6.87 1.29
C PRO A 357 21.44 5.91 2.00
N ALA A 358 20.83 6.42 3.06
CA ALA A 358 19.68 5.87 3.72
C ALA A 358 18.56 6.90 3.67
N ARG A 359 17.36 6.45 3.33
CA ARG A 359 16.14 7.23 3.31
C ARG A 359 15.17 6.54 4.24
N ALA A 360 14.44 7.29 5.04
CA ALA A 360 13.25 6.74 5.65
C ALA A 360 12.05 7.64 5.35
N SER A 361 11.02 7.00 4.81
CA SER A 361 9.81 7.62 4.33
C SER A 361 8.66 7.07 5.15
N PHE A 362 8.06 7.96 5.93
CA PHE A 362 6.90 7.73 6.75
C PHE A 362 5.74 8.51 6.18
N ASN A 363 4.52 8.14 6.56
CA ASN A 363 3.26 8.70 6.11
C ASN A 363 3.31 10.11 5.52
N ASP A 364 3.83 11.09 6.24
CA ASP A 364 3.94 12.50 5.86
C ASP A 364 5.31 13.09 6.24
N ALA A 365 6.29 12.26 6.58
CA ALA A 365 7.63 12.69 6.96
C ALA A 365 8.68 11.87 6.24
N GLU A 366 9.69 12.57 5.76
CA GLU A 366 10.83 11.94 5.13
C GLU A 366 12.10 12.53 5.69
N ASP A 367 13.09 11.69 5.93
CA ASP A 367 14.46 12.14 6.18
C ASP A 367 15.43 11.25 5.41
N GLU A 368 16.44 11.88 4.84
CA GLU A 368 17.51 11.24 4.10
C GLU A 368 18.84 11.61 4.74
N LYS A 369 19.75 10.63 4.82
CA LYS A 369 21.14 10.81 5.22
C LYS A 369 22.02 9.97 4.32
N SER A 370 23.29 10.33 4.25
CA SER A 370 24.29 9.50 3.62
C SER A 370 25.53 9.47 4.50
N ILE A 371 26.22 8.33 4.46
CA ILE A 371 27.55 8.19 5.04
C ILE A 371 28.56 7.96 3.92
N VAL A 372 29.75 8.55 4.05
CA VAL A 372 30.83 8.38 3.07
C VAL A 372 31.83 7.38 3.63
N ILE A 373 32.20 6.42 2.80
CA ILE A 373 33.12 5.32 3.13
C ILE A 373 34.31 5.41 2.17
N ASP A 374 35.51 5.51 2.71
CA ASP A 374 36.73 5.41 1.92
C ASP A 374 37.00 3.95 1.60
N GLY A 375 37.35 3.63 0.35
CA GLY A 375 37.62 2.27 -0.11
C GLY A 375 39.07 1.81 0.08
N GLU A 376 39.82 2.33 1.06
CA GLU A 376 41.19 1.86 1.30
C GLU A 376 41.17 0.45 1.92
N TYR A 377 41.64 -0.56 1.20
CA TYR A 377 41.86 -1.91 1.71
C TYR A 377 43.21 -2.03 2.40
N ASP A 378 43.20 -2.18 3.73
CA ASP A 378 44.41 -2.45 4.51
C ASP A 378 44.68 -3.97 4.56
N SER A 379 45.51 -4.45 3.64
CA SER A 379 45.83 -5.87 3.49
C SER A 379 46.58 -6.48 4.69
N GLU A 380 46.99 -5.68 5.68
CA GLU A 380 47.73 -6.15 6.87
C GLU A 380 46.84 -6.42 8.09
N LYS A 381 45.53 -6.16 8.02
CA LYS A 381 44.60 -6.42 9.13
C LYS A 381 43.80 -7.71 8.90
N ASP A 382 44.12 -8.73 9.69
CA ASP A 382 43.29 -9.93 9.86
C ASP A 382 42.01 -9.53 10.61
N TYR A 383 40.87 -9.51 9.91
CA TYR A 383 39.56 -9.25 10.54
C TYR A 383 38.82 -10.58 10.72
N ALA A 384 38.41 -10.87 11.96
CA ALA A 384 37.70 -12.09 12.29
C ALA A 384 36.25 -12.06 11.73
N PRO A 385 35.79 -13.11 11.05
CA PRO A 385 34.43 -13.19 10.54
C PRO A 385 33.53 -13.82 11.60
N ASP A 386 33.06 -13.05 12.58
CA ASP A 386 32.03 -13.54 13.50
C ASP A 386 30.83 -12.58 13.51
N GLU A 387 29.66 -13.18 13.25
CA GLU A 387 28.30 -12.61 13.14
C GLU A 387 27.90 -11.94 11.80
N ILE A 388 28.04 -12.67 10.69
CA ILE A 388 27.17 -12.48 9.51
C ILE A 388 25.96 -13.41 9.66
N CYS A 389 24.79 -12.84 9.92
CA CYS A 389 23.52 -13.55 9.83
C CYS A 389 23.23 -13.79 8.33
N MET A 390 23.60 -14.97 7.81
CA MET A 390 23.23 -15.41 6.46
C MET A 390 21.89 -16.17 6.48
N LEU A 391 20.96 -15.79 5.60
CA LEU A 391 19.87 -16.65 5.08
C LEU A 391 19.64 -16.35 3.58
N PRO A 392 19.04 -17.28 2.79
CA PRO A 392 19.70 -17.88 1.61
C PRO A 392 19.39 -17.25 0.24
N PHE A 393 20.32 -17.54 -0.68
CA PHE A 393 20.47 -17.14 -2.08
C PHE A 393 19.28 -17.38 -3.04
N ALA A 394 19.18 -16.50 -4.05
CA ALA A 394 18.85 -16.89 -5.43
C ALA A 394 19.63 -16.04 -6.46
N PHE A 395 20.30 -16.72 -7.39
CA PHE A 395 21.10 -16.18 -8.50
C PHE A 395 20.23 -15.88 -9.72
N PHE A 396 20.49 -14.77 -10.45
CA PHE A 396 20.53 -14.74 -11.94
C PHE A 396 21.20 -13.43 -12.39
N GLY A 397 22.23 -13.51 -13.24
CA GLY A 397 23.01 -12.37 -13.69
C GLY A 397 22.83 -12.02 -15.17
N VAL A 398 23.29 -10.84 -15.58
CA VAL A 398 23.85 -10.53 -16.92
C VAL A 398 24.88 -9.39 -16.78
N LEU A 399 26.13 -9.63 -17.22
CA LEU A 399 27.16 -8.60 -17.41
C LEU A 399 27.06 -7.98 -18.81
N LEU A 400 27.18 -6.66 -18.93
CA LEU A 400 27.54 -6.01 -20.19
C LEU A 400 28.77 -5.11 -19.96
N ALA A 401 29.91 -5.51 -20.51
CA ALA A 401 31.12 -4.70 -20.53
C ALA A 401 31.16 -3.86 -21.82
N ILE A 402 31.44 -2.57 -21.70
CA ILE A 402 31.89 -1.74 -22.83
C ILE A 402 33.27 -1.21 -22.49
N ALA A 403 34.26 -1.57 -23.32
CA ALA A 403 35.60 -1.01 -23.29
C ALA A 403 35.63 0.29 -24.08
N LEU A 404 36.33 1.31 -23.57
CA LEU A 404 36.79 2.45 -24.38
C LEU A 404 38.23 2.82 -24.00
N HIS A 405 38.99 3.16 -25.04
CA HIS A 405 40.42 3.50 -25.06
C HIS A 405 40.79 4.76 -24.29
#